data_AF-A0AAE3FVT4-F1
#
_entry.id   AF-A0AAE3FVT4-F1
#
_cell.length_a   1.000
_cell.length_b   1.000
_cell.length_c   1.000
_cell.angle_alpha   90.00
_cell.angle_beta   90.00
_cell.angle_gamma   90.00
#
_symmetry.space_group_name_H-M   'P 1'
#
loop_
_entity.id
_entity.type
_entity.pdbx_description
1 polymer ?
#
loop_
_entity_poly.entity_id
_entity_poly.type
_entity_poly.pdbx_seq_one_letter_code
_entity_poly.pdbx_strand_id
1 'polypeptide(L)'
;MAASLEQSNSPSSKYKPASVLEATVIGIFGFVFGTVLSIAVLLLLGVAGVGLTITSVIIVSLVFTQGIGFGAVALLYVQYRDAVVTSLQSKVGHRWWLAQSSLSIPVSVPSVRDLLLIGGGYIGTFIALIVASLALAATGVERGQQQITEIGIANPELILLLIPLSILLVGPGEELLYRGVVQGRMRESFGAVGAILLASAIFAGIHYFGVDGDAVARLATVAVLFVPSIVFGVLYELSENIVVPSLVHGLFNATQFAGLYAITQLDEIPDAAMLLFYFA
;
A
#
# COMPACT_ATOMS: atom_id res chain seq x y z
N MET A 1 7.11 43.86 -22.55
CA MET A 1 6.29 44.27 -21.40
C MET A 1 5.79 42.99 -20.75
N ALA A 2 6.13 42.84 -19.46
CA ALA A 2 6.02 41.72 -18.52
C ALA A 2 5.27 40.43 -18.91
N ALA A 3 5.96 39.32 -18.66
CA ALA A 3 5.41 37.99 -18.41
C ALA A 3 4.29 38.05 -17.37
N SER A 4 3.10 37.58 -17.73
CA SER A 4 2.08 37.21 -16.75
C SER A 4 2.51 35.88 -16.13
N LEU A 5 3.16 35.99 -14.97
CA LEU A 5 3.37 34.89 -14.06
C LEU A 5 2.05 34.14 -13.88
N GLU A 6 2.01 32.89 -14.31
CA GLU A 6 1.04 31.92 -13.81
C GLU A 6 1.11 32.01 -12.28
N GLN A 7 0.06 32.58 -11.69
CA GLN A 7 -0.23 32.43 -10.28
C GLN A 7 -0.42 30.92 -10.08
N SER A 8 0.65 30.22 -9.72
CA SER A 8 0.54 28.87 -9.20
C SER A 8 -0.35 28.98 -7.97
N ASN A 9 -1.63 28.61 -8.12
CA ASN A 9 -2.59 28.51 -7.04
C ASN A 9 -2.13 27.36 -6.15
N SER A 10 -1.06 27.59 -5.37
CA SER A 10 -0.68 26.70 -4.30
C SER A 10 -1.88 26.62 -3.35
N PRO A 11 -2.36 25.42 -3.02
CA PRO A 11 -3.49 25.26 -2.10
C PRO A 11 -3.20 26.02 -0.80
N SER A 12 -4.17 26.80 -0.31
CA SER A 12 -3.98 27.58 0.92
C SER A 12 -3.45 26.68 2.03
N SER A 13 -2.40 27.12 2.73
CA SER A 13 -1.74 26.36 3.81
C SER A 13 -2.72 25.87 4.88
N LYS A 14 -3.86 26.55 5.03
CA LYS A 14 -4.94 26.22 5.95
C LYS A 14 -5.55 24.85 5.71
N TYR A 15 -5.55 24.33 4.47
CA TYR A 15 -6.17 23.04 4.14
C TYR A 15 -5.24 21.84 4.39
N LYS A 16 -3.93 22.07 4.47
CA LYS A 16 -2.91 21.02 4.62
C LYS A 16 -3.14 20.08 5.82
N PRO A 17 -3.41 20.58 7.05
CA PRO A 17 -3.62 19.70 8.20
C PRO A 17 -4.86 18.82 8.08
N ALA A 18 -5.95 19.35 7.50
CA ALA A 18 -7.17 18.58 7.29
C ALA A 18 -6.95 17.45 6.27
N SER A 19 -6.25 17.73 5.17
CA SER A 19 -5.94 16.71 4.15
C SER A 19 -5.06 15.59 4.71
N VAL A 20 -4.05 15.91 5.53
CA VAL A 20 -3.22 14.89 6.19
C VAL A 20 -4.06 14.06 7.15
N LEU A 21 -4.83 14.71 8.02
CA LEU A 21 -5.66 14.02 9.01
C LEU A 21 -6.67 13.09 8.32
N GLU A 22 -7.38 13.61 7.33
CA GLU A 22 -8.37 12.85 6.58
C GLU A 22 -7.75 11.66 5.84
N ALA A 23 -6.68 11.88 5.07
CA ALA A 23 -6.00 10.81 4.34
C ALA A 23 -5.45 9.73 5.30
N THR A 24 -4.90 10.14 6.45
CA THR A 24 -4.39 9.22 7.48
C THR A 24 -5.53 8.41 8.09
N VAL A 25 -6.64 9.06 8.46
CA VAL A 25 -7.82 8.39 9.03
C VAL A 25 -8.39 7.40 8.04
N ILE A 26 -8.49 7.73 6.75
CA ILE A 26 -9.02 6.81 5.73
C ILE A 26 -8.09 5.62 5.52
N GLY A 27 -6.78 5.84 5.44
CA GLY A 27 -5.80 4.76 5.32
C GLY A 27 -5.86 3.79 6.50
N ILE A 28 -5.91 4.30 7.73
CA ILE A 28 -6.05 3.48 8.94
C ILE A 28 -7.42 2.80 8.98
N PHE A 29 -8.48 3.52 8.64
CA PHE A 29 -9.84 2.98 8.62
C PHE A 29 -9.98 1.84 7.63
N GLY A 30 -9.38 1.93 6.45
CA GLY A 30 -9.36 0.83 5.48
C GLY A 30 -8.78 -0.46 6.08
N PHE A 31 -7.66 -0.35 6.80
CA PHE A 31 -7.02 -1.49 7.47
C PHE A 31 -7.86 -2.07 8.60
N VAL A 32 -8.39 -1.20 9.47
CA VAL A 32 -9.25 -1.62 10.58
C VAL A 32 -10.54 -2.25 10.07
N PHE A 33 -11.21 -1.61 9.10
CA PHE A 33 -12.44 -2.12 8.50
C PHE A 33 -12.23 -3.48 7.85
N GLY A 34 -11.19 -3.62 7.03
CA GLY A 34 -10.84 -4.90 6.40
C GLY A 34 -10.54 -5.99 7.42
N THR A 35 -9.82 -5.66 8.50
CA THR A 35 -9.52 -6.60 9.59
C THR A 35 -10.79 -7.03 10.32
N VAL A 36 -11.67 -6.09 10.66
CA VAL A 36 -12.97 -6.41 11.30
C VAL A 36 -13.83 -7.28 10.39
N LEU A 37 -13.86 -7.00 9.09
CA LEU A 37 -14.57 -7.81 8.11
C LEU A 37 -14.02 -9.24 8.05
N SER A 38 -12.70 -9.39 8.02
CA SER A 38 -12.01 -10.68 8.07
C SER A 38 -12.36 -11.47 9.34
N ILE A 39 -12.32 -10.82 10.50
CA ILE A 39 -12.70 -11.44 11.79
C ILE A 39 -14.17 -11.89 11.77
N ALA A 40 -15.07 -11.05 11.27
CA ALA A 40 -16.50 -11.39 11.18
C ALA A 40 -16.72 -12.63 10.30
N VAL A 41 -16.03 -12.72 9.16
CA VAL A 41 -16.11 -13.89 8.28
C VAL A 41 -15.55 -15.14 8.95
N LEU A 42 -14.40 -15.05 9.63
CA LEU A 42 -13.82 -16.18 10.37
C LEU A 42 -14.75 -16.68 11.48
N LEU A 43 -15.40 -15.78 12.21
CA LEU A 43 -16.38 -16.14 13.23
C LEU A 43 -17.61 -16.84 12.62
N LEU A 44 -18.13 -16.35 11.49
CA LEU A 44 -19.24 -16.98 10.78
C LEU A 44 -18.88 -18.39 10.29
N LEU A 45 -17.69 -18.58 9.75
CA LEU A 45 -17.18 -19.89 9.35
C LEU A 45 -17.10 -20.84 10.55
N GLY A 46 -16.58 -20.36 11.69
CA GLY A 46 -16.53 -21.14 12.94
C GLY A 46 -17.92 -21.55 13.44
N VAL A 47 -18.89 -20.63 13.44
CA VAL A 47 -20.29 -20.92 13.81
C VAL A 47 -20.94 -21.92 12.85
N ALA A 48 -20.60 -21.87 11.57
CA ALA A 48 -21.05 -22.82 10.56
C ALA A 48 -20.37 -24.20 10.66
N GLY A 49 -19.47 -24.41 11.62
CA GLY A 49 -18.75 -25.66 11.83
C GLY A 49 -17.59 -25.89 10.86
N VAL A 50 -17.14 -24.85 10.15
CA VAL A 50 -15.96 -24.92 9.29
C VAL A 50 -14.70 -24.84 10.16
N GLY A 51 -13.83 -25.85 10.08
CA GLY A 51 -12.56 -25.85 10.78
C GLY A 51 -11.63 -24.74 10.29
N LEU A 52 -11.21 -23.85 11.19
CA LEU A 52 -10.29 -22.77 10.86
C LEU A 52 -8.85 -23.28 10.89
N THR A 53 -8.20 -23.25 9.73
CA THR A 53 -6.76 -23.50 9.57
C THR A 53 -6.01 -22.18 9.39
N ILE A 54 -4.69 -22.18 9.59
CA ILE A 54 -3.84 -21.02 9.30
C ILE A 54 -4.01 -20.53 7.85
N THR A 55 -4.15 -21.47 6.91
CA THR A 55 -4.45 -21.21 5.49
C THR A 55 -5.76 -20.44 5.34
N SER A 56 -6.82 -20.90 5.98
CA SER A 56 -8.12 -20.21 5.90
C SER A 56 -8.08 -18.81 6.51
N VAL A 57 -7.33 -18.61 7.61
CA VAL A 57 -7.14 -17.30 8.24
C VAL A 57 -6.43 -16.35 7.28
N ILE A 58 -5.36 -16.81 6.62
CA ILE A 58 -4.61 -16.00 5.65
C ILE A 58 -5.47 -15.67 4.44
N ILE A 59 -6.13 -16.67 3.84
CA ILE A 59 -7.00 -16.45 2.66
C ILE A 59 -8.10 -15.44 2.98
N VAL A 60 -8.80 -15.63 4.11
CA VAL A 60 -9.86 -14.71 4.52
C VAL A 60 -9.29 -13.31 4.75
N SER A 61 -8.14 -13.20 5.43
CA SER A 61 -7.50 -11.89 5.64
C SER A 61 -7.09 -11.21 4.34
N LEU A 62 -6.50 -11.95 3.38
CA LEU A 62 -6.12 -11.39 2.08
C LEU A 62 -7.33 -10.91 1.28
N VAL A 63 -8.36 -11.76 1.20
CA VAL A 63 -9.57 -11.48 0.43
C VAL A 63 -10.36 -10.33 1.05
N PHE A 64 -10.59 -10.36 2.36
CA PHE A 64 -11.49 -9.41 3.01
C PHE A 64 -10.79 -8.14 3.49
N THR A 65 -9.51 -8.18 3.86
CA THR A 65 -8.76 -6.96 4.19
C THR A 65 -8.24 -6.28 2.94
N GLN A 66 -7.36 -6.93 2.17
CA GLN A 66 -6.71 -6.27 1.04
C GLN A 66 -7.61 -6.21 -0.20
N GLY A 67 -8.25 -7.32 -0.57
CA GLY A 67 -9.11 -7.35 -1.76
C GLY A 67 -10.37 -6.48 -1.60
N ILE A 68 -11.23 -6.84 -0.66
CA ILE A 68 -12.54 -6.21 -0.47
C ILE A 68 -12.44 -4.97 0.40
N GLY A 69 -11.80 -5.04 1.56
CA GLY A 69 -11.77 -3.96 2.55
C GLY A 69 -11.18 -2.67 1.98
N PHE A 70 -9.94 -2.74 1.48
CA PHE A 70 -9.27 -1.58 0.87
C PHE A 70 -10.00 -1.08 -0.37
N GLY A 71 -10.38 -1.97 -1.30
CA GLY A 71 -11.11 -1.61 -2.50
C GLY A 71 -12.46 -0.94 -2.19
N ALA A 72 -13.24 -1.50 -1.27
CA ALA A 72 -14.53 -0.94 -0.87
C ALA A 72 -14.37 0.43 -0.19
N VAL A 73 -13.44 0.57 0.76
CA VAL A 73 -13.17 1.87 1.40
C VAL A 73 -12.76 2.91 0.37
N ALA A 74 -11.88 2.56 -0.57
CA ALA A 74 -11.44 3.47 -1.62
C ALA A 74 -12.60 3.93 -2.52
N LEU A 75 -13.37 2.98 -3.06
CA LEU A 75 -14.47 3.27 -3.98
C LEU A 75 -15.63 4.01 -3.28
N LEU A 76 -16.02 3.58 -2.08
CA LEU A 76 -17.08 4.23 -1.32
C LEU A 76 -16.67 5.65 -0.91
N TYR A 77 -15.41 5.85 -0.53
CA TYR A 77 -14.92 7.18 -0.21
C TYR A 77 -15.01 8.11 -1.42
N VAL A 78 -14.49 7.71 -2.59
CA VAL A 78 -14.58 8.52 -3.81
C VAL A 78 -16.04 8.78 -4.21
N GLN A 79 -16.90 7.78 -4.12
CA GLN A 79 -18.31 7.89 -4.52
C GLN A 79 -19.14 8.81 -3.61
N TYR A 80 -18.91 8.75 -2.29
CA TYR A 80 -19.81 9.39 -1.30
C TYR A 80 -19.21 10.60 -0.60
N ARG A 81 -17.91 10.88 -0.77
CA ARG A 81 -17.19 11.99 -0.13
C ARG A 81 -17.94 13.32 -0.27
N ASP A 82 -18.27 13.72 -1.49
CA ASP A 82 -18.87 15.04 -1.71
C ASP A 82 -20.25 15.14 -1.08
N ALA A 83 -21.06 14.08 -1.16
CA ALA A 83 -22.35 14.01 -0.48
C ALA A 83 -22.22 14.11 1.04
N VAL A 84 -21.21 13.43 1.62
CA VAL A 84 -20.90 13.51 3.06
C VAL A 84 -20.45 14.92 3.44
N VAL A 85 -19.56 15.53 2.67
CA VAL A 85 -19.09 16.91 2.88
C VAL A 85 -20.25 17.89 2.81
N THR A 86 -21.12 17.82 1.80
CA THR A 86 -22.30 18.68 1.66
C THR A 86 -23.27 18.49 2.83
N SER A 87 -23.53 17.25 3.24
CA SER A 87 -24.37 16.93 4.40
C SER A 87 -23.81 17.53 5.69
N LEU A 88 -22.49 17.40 5.92
CA LEU A 88 -21.84 18.00 7.09
C LEU A 88 -21.86 19.54 7.03
N GLN A 89 -21.54 20.13 5.88
CA GLN A 89 -21.61 21.58 5.68
C GLN A 89 -23.01 22.14 5.94
N SER A 90 -24.08 21.40 5.60
CA SER A 90 -25.46 21.81 5.90
C SER A 90 -25.75 21.89 7.40
N LYS A 91 -25.04 21.11 8.23
CA LYS A 91 -25.24 21.03 9.68
C LYS A 91 -24.32 21.97 10.47
N VAL A 92 -23.05 22.09 10.05
CA VAL A 92 -22.03 22.85 10.80
C VAL A 92 -21.55 24.12 10.08
N GLY A 93 -22.17 24.43 8.95
CA GLY A 93 -21.78 25.54 8.07
C GLY A 93 -20.52 25.25 7.24
N HIS A 94 -20.15 26.21 6.40
CA HIS A 94 -18.91 26.11 5.62
C HIS A 94 -17.70 26.18 6.56
N ARG A 95 -16.89 25.12 6.55
CA ARG A 95 -15.67 24.98 7.36
C ARG A 95 -14.51 24.65 6.43
N TRP A 96 -13.33 25.19 6.72
CA TRP A 96 -12.15 24.97 5.87
C TRP A 96 -11.72 23.49 5.83
N TRP A 97 -11.97 22.71 6.88
CA TRP A 97 -11.67 21.27 6.90
C TRP A 97 -12.69 20.40 6.16
N LEU A 98 -13.80 20.98 5.70
CA LEU A 98 -14.84 20.31 4.88
C LEU A 98 -14.74 20.82 3.44
N ALA A 99 -13.58 20.73 2.81
CA ALA A 99 -13.41 21.14 1.41
C ALA A 99 -13.94 20.07 0.45
N GLN A 100 -14.77 20.47 -0.51
CA GLN A 100 -15.15 19.63 -1.65
C GLN A 100 -13.90 19.33 -2.48
N SER A 101 -13.82 18.14 -3.06
CA SER A 101 -12.70 17.80 -3.92
C SER A 101 -13.12 16.93 -5.10
N SER A 102 -12.51 17.16 -6.26
CA SER A 102 -12.76 16.36 -7.47
C SER A 102 -11.90 15.10 -7.49
N LEU A 103 -11.73 14.44 -6.34
CA LEU A 103 -10.89 13.26 -6.23
C LEU A 103 -11.47 12.16 -7.12
N SER A 104 -10.65 11.64 -8.02
CA SER A 104 -10.98 10.49 -8.84
C SER A 104 -9.77 9.56 -8.91
N ILE A 105 -10.04 8.28 -9.18
CA ILE A 105 -9.00 7.26 -9.36
C ILE A 105 -9.04 6.87 -10.84
N PRO A 106 -8.07 7.32 -11.66
CA PRO A 106 -8.07 7.00 -13.06
C PRO A 106 -7.73 5.51 -13.27
N VAL A 107 -8.51 4.87 -14.12
CA VAL A 107 -8.36 3.46 -14.49
C VAL A 107 -8.45 3.35 -16.00
N SER A 108 -7.43 2.75 -16.61
CA SER A 108 -7.40 2.51 -18.06
C SER A 108 -6.62 1.24 -18.38
N VAL A 109 -6.88 0.67 -19.56
CA VAL A 109 -6.06 -0.44 -20.08
C VAL A 109 -4.64 0.10 -20.34
N PRO A 110 -3.57 -0.55 -19.82
CA PRO A 110 -2.21 -0.07 -19.99
C PRO A 110 -1.83 0.14 -21.47
N SER A 111 -1.35 1.34 -21.79
CA SER A 111 -0.75 1.68 -23.07
C SER A 111 0.67 1.09 -23.20
N VAL A 112 1.29 1.21 -24.39
CA VAL A 112 2.70 0.80 -24.57
C VAL A 112 3.64 1.59 -23.65
N ARG A 113 3.37 2.87 -23.42
CA ARG A 113 4.13 3.68 -22.45
C ARG A 113 3.97 3.12 -21.03
N ASP A 114 2.76 2.71 -20.67
CA ASP A 114 2.48 2.11 -19.36
C ASP A 114 3.19 0.76 -19.20
N LEU A 115 3.29 -0.05 -20.25
CA LEU A 115 4.07 -1.30 -20.21
C LEU A 115 5.56 -1.03 -19.95
N LEU A 116 6.13 0.03 -20.53
CA LEU A 116 7.50 0.45 -20.23
C LEU A 116 7.64 0.94 -18.78
N LEU A 117 6.65 1.68 -18.27
CA LEU A 117 6.60 2.10 -16.86
C LEU A 117 6.45 0.91 -15.92
N ILE A 118 5.67 -0.10 -16.28
CA ILE A 118 5.53 -1.34 -15.49
C ILE A 118 6.88 -2.07 -15.45
N GLY A 119 7.52 -2.30 -16.59
CA GLY A 119 8.82 -2.98 -16.65
C GLY A 119 9.92 -2.22 -15.90
N GLY A 120 10.05 -0.92 -16.17
CA GLY A 120 11.03 -0.06 -15.50
C GLY A 120 10.74 0.13 -14.02
N GLY A 121 9.47 0.26 -13.64
CA GLY A 121 9.00 0.38 -12.26
C GLY A 121 9.25 -0.90 -11.46
N TYR A 122 9.00 -2.07 -12.05
CA TYR A 122 9.31 -3.36 -11.44
C TYR A 122 10.81 -3.47 -11.11
N ILE A 123 11.68 -3.22 -12.09
CA ILE A 123 13.14 -3.24 -11.88
C ILE A 123 13.55 -2.16 -10.85
N GLY A 124 13.00 -0.95 -10.98
CA GLY A 124 13.27 0.17 -10.09
C GLY A 124 12.86 -0.10 -8.64
N THR A 125 11.79 -0.85 -8.42
CA THR A 125 11.34 -1.25 -7.08
C THR A 125 12.33 -2.20 -6.41
N PHE A 126 12.86 -3.19 -7.14
CA PHE A 126 13.92 -4.06 -6.62
C PHE A 126 15.23 -3.31 -6.36
N ILE A 127 15.63 -2.40 -7.26
CA ILE A 127 16.80 -1.54 -7.03
C ILE A 127 16.59 -0.69 -5.77
N ALA A 128 15.41 -0.09 -5.61
CA ALA A 128 15.04 0.70 -4.43
C ALA A 128 15.12 -0.13 -3.14
N LEU A 129 14.58 -1.36 -3.15
CA LEU A 129 14.67 -2.29 -2.04
C LEU A 129 16.13 -2.60 -1.68
N ILE A 130 16.95 -2.99 -2.67
CA ILE A 130 18.36 -3.34 -2.46
C ILE A 130 19.11 -2.16 -1.86
N VAL A 131 18.96 -0.96 -2.44
CA VAL A 131 19.62 0.25 -1.96
C VAL A 131 19.20 0.58 -0.53
N ALA A 132 17.90 0.50 -0.21
CA ALA A 132 17.41 0.74 1.14
C ALA A 132 17.94 -0.29 2.15
N SER A 133 17.95 -1.58 1.79
CA SER A 133 18.49 -2.66 2.61
C SER A 133 19.99 -2.51 2.86
N LEU A 134 20.77 -2.15 1.85
CA LEU A 134 22.21 -1.90 1.99
C LEU A 134 22.50 -0.66 2.85
N ALA A 135 21.72 0.40 2.67
CA ALA A 135 21.83 1.61 3.49
C ALA A 135 21.54 1.32 4.97
N LEU A 136 20.50 0.51 5.26
CA LEU A 136 20.20 0.07 6.62
C LEU A 136 21.33 -0.82 7.16
N ALA A 137 21.81 -1.80 6.39
CA ALA A 137 22.89 -2.70 6.81
C ALA A 137 24.16 -1.94 7.19
N ALA A 138 24.47 -0.84 6.50
CA ALA A 138 25.60 0.04 6.82
C ALA A 138 25.50 0.72 8.20
N THR A 139 24.30 0.77 8.81
CA THR A 139 24.10 1.31 10.16
C THR A 139 24.30 0.28 11.26
N GLY A 140 24.37 -1.01 10.92
CA GLY A 140 24.40 -2.12 11.89
C GLY A 140 23.08 -2.38 12.61
N VAL A 141 22.00 -1.67 12.25
CA VAL A 141 20.65 -1.90 12.81
C VAL A 141 20.03 -3.12 12.15
N GLU A 142 19.64 -4.09 12.96
CA GLU A 142 18.86 -5.24 12.51
C GLU A 142 17.40 -4.85 12.25
N ARG A 143 16.80 -5.49 11.24
CA ARG A 143 15.40 -5.29 10.86
C ARG A 143 14.53 -6.43 11.36
N GLY A 144 13.27 -6.13 11.62
CA GLY A 144 12.28 -7.15 11.95
C GLY A 144 11.86 -7.97 10.73
N GLN A 145 11.47 -9.22 10.96
CA GLN A 145 10.93 -10.10 9.92
C GLN A 145 9.41 -9.90 9.80
N GLN A 146 8.86 -9.98 8.59
CA GLN A 146 7.41 -9.94 8.41
C GLN A 146 6.82 -11.27 8.86
N GLN A 147 5.72 -11.23 9.62
CA GLN A 147 5.03 -12.43 10.11
C GLN A 147 4.62 -13.36 8.97
N ILE A 148 4.23 -12.81 7.82
CA ILE A 148 3.86 -13.59 6.65
C ILE A 148 5.04 -14.38 6.07
N THR A 149 6.28 -13.85 6.18
CA THR A 149 7.49 -14.58 5.78
C THR A 149 7.65 -15.82 6.65
N GLU A 150 7.57 -15.66 7.97
CA GLU A 150 7.78 -16.76 8.94
C GLU A 150 6.73 -17.86 8.76
N ILE A 151 5.46 -17.47 8.62
CA ILE A 151 4.36 -18.40 8.37
C ILE A 151 4.56 -19.11 7.02
N GLY A 152 5.01 -18.40 5.99
CA GLY A 152 5.32 -18.96 4.68
C GLY A 152 6.44 -20.00 4.73
N ILE A 153 7.54 -19.71 5.43
CA ILE A 153 8.65 -20.66 5.60
C ILE A 153 8.15 -21.93 6.32
N ALA A 154 7.33 -21.78 7.36
CA ALA A 154 6.74 -22.91 8.07
C ALA A 154 5.70 -23.69 7.25
N ASN A 155 5.14 -23.09 6.19
CA ASN A 155 4.09 -23.68 5.35
C ASN A 155 4.33 -23.35 3.85
N PRO A 156 5.33 -23.94 3.18
CA PRO A 156 5.75 -23.52 1.83
C PRO A 156 4.66 -23.53 0.77
N GLU A 157 3.70 -24.46 0.86
CA GLU A 157 2.54 -24.56 -0.04
C GLU A 157 1.67 -23.28 -0.01
N LEU A 158 1.63 -22.57 1.12
CA LEU A 158 0.90 -21.30 1.22
C LEU A 158 1.55 -20.20 0.39
N ILE A 159 2.88 -20.22 0.27
CA ILE A 159 3.60 -19.22 -0.52
C ILE A 159 3.14 -19.26 -1.98
N LEU A 160 2.89 -20.46 -2.53
CA LEU A 160 2.39 -20.62 -3.90
C LEU A 160 1.02 -19.94 -4.12
N LEU A 161 0.19 -19.88 -3.08
CA LEU A 161 -1.08 -19.18 -3.13
C LEU A 161 -0.90 -17.65 -3.03
N LEU A 162 0.09 -17.18 -2.28
CA LEU A 162 0.37 -15.74 -2.14
C LEU A 162 0.77 -15.10 -3.47
N ILE A 163 1.49 -15.82 -4.33
CA ILE A 163 1.95 -15.31 -5.64
C ILE A 163 0.80 -14.74 -6.50
N PRO A 164 -0.23 -15.53 -6.90
CA PRO A 164 -1.33 -14.99 -7.69
C PRO A 164 -2.19 -14.01 -6.91
N LEU A 165 -2.39 -14.21 -5.60
CA LEU A 165 -3.19 -13.31 -4.77
C LEU A 165 -2.52 -11.93 -4.61
N SER A 166 -1.20 -11.86 -4.62
CA SER A 166 -0.47 -10.59 -4.61
C SER A 166 -0.79 -9.73 -5.83
N ILE A 167 -0.87 -10.36 -7.00
CA ILE A 167 -1.16 -9.67 -8.27
C ILE A 167 -2.65 -9.30 -8.36
N LEU A 168 -3.53 -10.19 -7.93
CA LEU A 168 -4.98 -10.05 -8.14
C LEU A 168 -5.68 -9.25 -7.04
N LEU A 169 -5.20 -9.30 -5.80
CA LEU A 169 -5.86 -8.72 -4.64
C LEU A 169 -4.99 -7.70 -3.91
N VAL A 170 -3.78 -8.08 -3.50
CA VAL A 170 -2.94 -7.23 -2.63
C VAL A 170 -2.53 -5.96 -3.36
N GLY A 171 -1.84 -6.07 -4.50
CA GLY A 171 -1.40 -4.92 -5.29
C GLY A 171 -2.58 -4.00 -5.67
N PRO A 172 -3.64 -4.50 -6.31
CA PRO A 172 -4.80 -3.67 -6.66
C PRO A 172 -5.49 -3.03 -5.46
N GLY A 173 -5.77 -3.80 -4.40
CA GLY A 173 -6.47 -3.32 -3.22
C GLY A 173 -5.71 -2.24 -2.48
N GLU A 174 -4.42 -2.48 -2.21
CA GLU A 174 -3.56 -1.53 -1.52
C GLU A 174 -3.34 -0.27 -2.35
N GLU A 175 -3.04 -0.38 -3.64
CA GLU A 175 -2.79 0.81 -4.45
C GLU A 175 -4.07 1.65 -4.63
N LEU A 176 -5.26 1.03 -4.76
CA LEU A 176 -6.54 1.75 -4.76
C LEU A 176 -6.71 2.63 -3.52
N LEU A 177 -6.42 2.10 -2.33
CA LEU A 177 -6.54 2.85 -1.09
C LEU A 177 -5.41 3.88 -0.95
N TYR A 178 -4.15 3.46 -1.08
CA TYR A 178 -3.03 4.30 -0.72
C TYR A 178 -2.60 5.29 -1.81
N ARG A 179 -2.73 4.95 -3.10
CA ARG A 179 -2.45 5.91 -4.20
C ARG A 179 -3.70 6.59 -4.68
N GLY A 180 -4.73 5.79 -4.94
CA GLY A 180 -6.01 6.32 -5.41
C GLY A 180 -6.59 7.33 -4.42
N VAL A 181 -6.67 6.96 -3.13
CA VAL A 181 -7.30 7.79 -2.11
C VAL A 181 -6.32 8.58 -1.26
N VAL A 182 -5.40 7.92 -0.54
CA VAL A 182 -4.53 8.60 0.44
C VAL A 182 -3.58 9.59 -0.25
N GLN A 183 -2.85 9.16 -1.29
CA GLN A 183 -2.00 10.04 -2.10
C GLN A 183 -2.85 11.07 -2.86
N GLY A 184 -3.89 10.64 -3.58
CA GLY A 184 -4.77 11.56 -4.32
C GLY A 184 -5.35 12.68 -3.45
N ARG A 185 -5.73 12.37 -2.21
CA ARG A 185 -6.23 13.37 -1.26
C ARG A 185 -5.15 14.35 -0.80
N MET A 186 -3.92 13.87 -0.60
CA MET A 186 -2.78 14.73 -0.25
C MET A 186 -2.27 15.54 -1.44
N ARG A 187 -2.44 15.03 -2.66
CA ARG A 187 -2.06 15.67 -3.93
C ARG A 187 -2.73 17.03 -4.13
N GLU A 188 -3.94 17.17 -3.63
CA GLU A 188 -4.73 18.41 -3.63
C GLU A 188 -4.13 19.51 -2.75
N SER A 189 -3.27 19.18 -1.77
CA SER A 189 -2.75 20.14 -0.78
C SER A 189 -1.22 20.28 -0.78
N PHE A 190 -0.49 19.27 -1.24
CA PHE A 190 0.96 19.18 -1.16
C PHE A 190 1.66 19.08 -2.52
N GLY A 191 0.90 18.99 -3.63
CA GLY A 191 1.47 18.65 -4.93
C GLY A 191 1.98 17.21 -4.99
N ALA A 192 2.54 16.80 -6.13
CA ALA A 192 2.92 15.41 -6.40
C ALA A 192 3.94 14.90 -5.38
N VAL A 193 5.07 15.60 -5.23
CA VAL A 193 6.19 15.15 -4.37
C VAL A 193 5.76 14.98 -2.92
N GLY A 194 5.09 15.97 -2.34
CA GLY A 194 4.66 15.89 -0.94
C GLY A 194 3.60 14.81 -0.72
N ALA A 195 2.69 14.60 -1.68
CA ALA A 195 1.69 13.55 -1.60
C ALA A 195 2.32 12.14 -1.65
N ILE A 196 3.28 11.91 -2.55
CA ILE A 196 4.00 10.63 -2.66
C ILE A 196 4.70 10.31 -1.33
N LEU A 197 5.44 11.26 -0.77
CA LEU A 197 6.21 11.05 0.46
C LEU A 197 5.29 10.78 1.66
N LEU A 198 4.23 11.57 1.84
CA LEU A 198 3.32 11.40 2.96
C LEU A 198 2.48 10.11 2.83
N ALA A 199 1.97 9.79 1.64
CA ALA A 199 1.25 8.55 1.42
C ALA A 199 2.14 7.32 1.60
N SER A 200 3.41 7.41 1.20
CA SER A 200 4.39 6.34 1.41
C SER A 200 4.73 6.14 2.88
N ALA A 201 4.79 7.22 3.67
CA ALA A 201 5.00 7.12 5.11
C ALA A 201 3.82 6.41 5.82
N ILE A 202 2.58 6.72 5.43
CA ILE A 202 1.39 6.05 5.97
C ILE A 202 1.34 4.58 5.53
N PHE A 203 1.57 4.31 4.25
CA PHE A 203 1.60 2.97 3.69
C PHE A 203 2.68 2.09 4.35
N ALA A 204 3.91 2.58 4.45
CA ALA A 204 4.96 1.82 5.14
C ALA A 204 4.66 1.69 6.65
N GLY A 205 4.13 2.74 7.27
CA GLY A 205 3.83 2.76 8.71
C GLY A 205 2.84 1.70 9.16
N ILE A 206 1.82 1.36 8.36
CA ILE A 206 0.87 0.30 8.73
C ILE A 206 1.52 -1.08 8.85
N HIS A 207 2.65 -1.31 8.17
CA HIS A 207 3.37 -2.59 8.24
C HIS A 207 4.03 -2.84 9.60
N TYR A 208 4.18 -1.79 10.43
CA TYR A 208 4.74 -1.93 11.78
C TYR A 208 4.05 -3.03 12.62
N PHE A 209 2.75 -3.26 12.41
CA PHE A 209 1.96 -4.24 13.16
C PHE A 209 2.12 -5.68 12.66
N GLY A 210 2.61 -5.89 11.44
CA GLY A 210 2.86 -7.20 10.83
C GLY A 210 4.32 -7.65 10.89
N VAL A 211 5.18 -6.88 11.58
CA VAL A 211 6.62 -7.14 11.70
C VAL A 211 6.95 -7.58 13.12
N ASP A 212 7.73 -8.64 13.24
CA ASP A 212 8.25 -9.17 14.50
C ASP A 212 9.54 -8.46 14.95
N GLY A 213 9.94 -8.70 16.19
CA GLY A 213 11.08 -8.00 16.81
C GLY A 213 10.67 -6.76 17.62
N ASP A 214 11.67 -6.08 18.17
CA ASP A 214 11.47 -4.90 19.00
C ASP A 214 11.05 -3.65 18.19
N ALA A 215 10.81 -2.54 18.89
CA ALA A 215 10.37 -1.31 18.24
C ALA A 215 11.37 -0.75 17.23
N VAL A 216 12.68 -0.93 17.46
CA VAL A 216 13.74 -0.45 16.57
C VAL A 216 13.77 -1.31 15.31
N ALA A 217 13.74 -2.63 15.46
CA ALA A 217 13.72 -3.58 14.36
C ALA A 217 12.51 -3.38 13.45
N ARG A 218 11.32 -3.16 14.03
CA ARG A 218 10.09 -2.86 13.28
C ARG A 218 10.19 -1.55 12.51
N LEU A 219 10.70 -0.49 13.14
CA LEU A 219 10.90 0.81 12.48
C LEU A 219 11.93 0.73 11.35
N ALA A 220 12.97 -0.10 11.51
CA ALA A 220 13.95 -0.35 10.48
C ALA A 220 13.31 -1.01 9.24
N THR A 221 12.43 -2.00 9.42
CA THR A 221 11.66 -2.59 8.32
C THR A 221 10.73 -1.58 7.65
N VAL A 222 10.00 -0.77 8.44
CA VAL A 222 9.16 0.31 7.91
C VAL A 222 9.98 1.30 7.07
N ALA A 223 11.18 1.68 7.53
CA ALA A 223 12.05 2.60 6.80
C ALA A 223 12.53 2.01 5.45
N VAL A 224 12.78 0.70 5.40
CA VAL A 224 13.12 0.01 4.15
C VAL A 224 11.93 -0.01 3.19
N LEU A 225 10.72 -0.37 3.67
CA LEU A 225 9.50 -0.45 2.85
C LEU A 225 9.03 0.91 2.32
N PHE A 226 9.38 1.99 3.01
CA PHE A 226 9.11 3.35 2.56
C PHE A 226 9.68 3.64 1.16
N VAL A 227 10.87 3.11 0.83
CA VAL A 227 11.56 3.43 -0.43
C VAL A 227 10.88 2.80 -1.65
N PRO A 228 10.55 1.49 -1.68
CA PRO A 228 9.68 0.90 -2.71
C PRO A 228 8.33 1.61 -2.85
N SER A 229 7.70 2.00 -1.72
CA SER A 229 6.42 2.72 -1.76
C SER A 229 6.49 4.05 -2.52
N ILE A 230 7.64 4.75 -2.48
CA ILE A 230 7.84 5.96 -3.29
C ILE A 230 7.76 5.63 -4.77
N VAL A 231 8.34 4.50 -5.20
CA VAL A 231 8.31 4.08 -6.62
C VAL A 231 6.87 3.89 -7.08
N PHE A 232 6.02 3.25 -6.28
CA PHE A 232 4.60 3.07 -6.61
C PHE A 232 3.87 4.42 -6.74
N GLY A 233 4.11 5.35 -5.81
CA GLY A 233 3.53 6.69 -5.86
C GLY A 233 3.99 7.51 -7.07
N VAL A 234 5.26 7.39 -7.47
CA VAL A 234 5.80 8.03 -8.69
C VAL A 234 5.16 7.43 -9.93
N LEU A 235 5.06 6.10 -10.02
CA LEU A 235 4.42 5.42 -11.15
C LEU A 235 2.96 5.84 -11.31
N TYR A 236 2.24 6.01 -10.21
CA TYR A 236 0.86 6.51 -10.22
C TYR A 236 0.77 7.91 -10.84
N GLU A 237 1.61 8.86 -10.43
CA GLU A 237 1.61 10.22 -11.02
C GLU A 237 2.07 10.24 -12.48
N LEU A 238 3.02 9.38 -12.86
CA LEU A 238 3.55 9.36 -14.23
C LEU A 238 2.60 8.71 -15.24
N SER A 239 1.86 7.69 -14.81
CA SER A 239 0.94 6.93 -15.65
C SER A 239 -0.47 7.49 -15.65
N GLU A 240 -0.88 8.18 -14.58
CA GLU A 240 -2.28 8.56 -14.35
C GLU A 240 -3.21 7.35 -14.52
N ASN A 241 -2.76 6.16 -14.08
CA ASN A 241 -3.49 4.91 -14.21
C ASN A 241 -3.20 4.00 -13.03
N ILE A 242 -4.20 3.70 -12.20
CA ILE A 242 -4.02 2.87 -11.01
C ILE A 242 -3.56 1.44 -11.31
N VAL A 243 -3.81 0.93 -12.53
CA VAL A 243 -3.41 -0.41 -12.94
C VAL A 243 -1.89 -0.55 -12.98
N VAL A 244 -1.16 0.51 -13.35
CA VAL A 244 0.31 0.50 -13.47
C VAL A 244 1.00 0.23 -12.13
N PRO A 245 0.81 1.04 -11.06
CA PRO A 245 1.42 0.75 -9.77
C PRO A 245 0.86 -0.55 -9.16
N SER A 246 -0.42 -0.89 -9.39
CA SER A 246 -1.01 -2.15 -8.90
C SER A 246 -0.30 -3.39 -9.44
N LEU A 247 0.00 -3.40 -10.75
CA LEU A 247 0.73 -4.50 -11.37
C LEU A 247 2.18 -4.54 -10.90
N VAL A 248 2.85 -3.39 -10.81
CA VAL A 248 4.24 -3.33 -10.33
C VAL A 248 4.35 -3.83 -8.89
N HIS A 249 3.47 -3.35 -8.01
CA HIS A 249 3.42 -3.78 -6.62
C HIS A 249 3.08 -5.27 -6.50
N GLY A 250 2.02 -5.72 -7.17
CA GLY A 250 1.62 -7.12 -7.15
C GLY A 250 2.70 -8.07 -7.69
N LEU A 251 3.39 -7.70 -8.78
CA LEU A 251 4.52 -8.45 -9.33
C LEU A 251 5.74 -8.44 -8.42
N PHE A 252 6.02 -7.30 -7.77
CA PHE A 252 7.10 -7.20 -6.79
C PHE A 252 6.89 -8.19 -5.64
N ASN A 253 5.70 -8.18 -5.01
CA ASN A 253 5.37 -9.12 -3.93
C ASN A 253 5.37 -10.57 -4.42
N ALA A 254 4.78 -10.83 -5.60
CA ALA A 254 4.75 -12.17 -6.19
C ALA A 254 6.15 -12.74 -6.46
N THR A 255 7.08 -11.92 -6.95
CA THR A 255 8.48 -12.32 -7.13
C THR A 255 9.17 -12.57 -5.81
N GLN A 256 8.91 -11.75 -4.78
CA GLN A 256 9.45 -11.97 -3.46
C GLN A 256 8.98 -13.31 -2.86
N PHE A 257 7.68 -13.61 -2.95
CA PHE A 257 7.13 -14.91 -2.56
C PHE A 257 7.67 -16.07 -3.40
N ALA A 258 7.79 -15.93 -4.71
CA ALA A 258 8.37 -16.97 -5.56
C ALA A 258 9.82 -17.30 -5.18
N GLY A 259 10.63 -16.28 -4.88
CA GLY A 259 11.99 -16.48 -4.39
C GLY A 259 12.02 -17.09 -2.98
N LEU A 260 11.12 -16.67 -2.08
CA LEU A 260 10.99 -17.28 -0.76
C LEU A 260 10.65 -18.78 -0.87
N TYR A 261 9.69 -19.14 -1.74
CA TYR A 261 9.37 -20.53 -2.01
C TYR A 261 10.60 -21.30 -2.52
N ALA A 262 11.32 -20.76 -3.52
CA ALA A 262 12.52 -21.40 -4.04
C ALA A 262 13.57 -21.65 -2.95
N ILE A 263 13.78 -20.69 -2.04
CA ILE A 263 14.68 -20.82 -0.88
C ILE A 263 14.29 -21.99 0.02
N THR A 264 12.99 -22.20 0.29
CA THR A 264 12.53 -23.32 1.13
C THR A 264 12.81 -24.70 0.52
N GLN A 265 13.12 -24.76 -0.77
CA GLN A 265 13.45 -26.01 -1.48
C GLN A 265 14.96 -26.27 -1.55
N LEU A 266 15.80 -25.35 -1.07
CA LEU A 266 17.24 -25.49 -1.08
C LEU A 266 17.73 -26.06 0.26
N ASP A 267 18.75 -26.93 0.19
CA ASP A 267 19.44 -27.45 1.38
C ASP A 267 20.32 -26.36 2.05
N GLU A 268 20.84 -25.42 1.26
CA GLU A 268 21.63 -24.27 1.70
C GLU A 268 21.13 -22.99 1.03
N ILE A 269 20.96 -21.92 1.81
CA ILE A 269 20.46 -20.62 1.32
C ILE A 269 21.65 -19.72 0.95
N PRO A 270 21.78 -19.27 -0.30
CA PRO A 270 22.82 -18.31 -0.67
C PRO A 270 22.61 -16.95 0.01
N ASP A 271 23.69 -16.32 0.48
CA ASP A 271 23.64 -14.99 1.14
C ASP A 271 22.94 -13.92 0.28
N ALA A 272 23.10 -13.98 -1.04
CA ALA A 272 22.43 -13.05 -1.97
C ALA A 272 20.91 -13.26 -2.01
N ALA A 273 20.43 -14.49 -1.84
CA ALA A 273 19.00 -14.81 -1.76
C ALA A 273 18.39 -14.31 -0.44
N MET A 274 19.20 -14.35 0.64
CA MET A 274 18.91 -13.73 1.93
C MET A 274 18.86 -12.19 1.88
N LEU A 275 19.25 -11.55 0.77
CA LEU A 275 19.15 -10.09 0.55
C LEU A 275 17.94 -9.66 -0.31
N LEU A 276 17.30 -10.57 -1.03
CA LEU A 276 16.17 -10.26 -1.94
C LEU A 276 14.84 -10.86 -1.49
N PHE A 277 14.87 -12.06 -0.92
CA PHE A 277 13.66 -12.88 -0.76
C PHE A 277 13.32 -13.20 0.70
N TYR A 278 14.28 -13.11 1.60
CA TYR A 278 14.06 -13.17 3.06
C TYR A 278 13.46 -11.85 3.62
N PHE A 279 12.68 -11.13 2.80
CA PHE A 279 12.11 -9.79 3.07
C PHE A 279 10.62 -9.70 2.74
N ALA A 280 10.04 -10.79 2.21
CA ALA A 280 8.67 -10.85 1.69
C ALA A 280 7.62 -10.88 2.80
#